data_AF-A0A1C4YD64-F1
#
_entry.id   AF-A0A1C4YD64-F1
#
_cell.length_a   1.000
_cell.length_b   1.000
_cell.length_c   1.000
_cell.angle_alpha   90.00
_cell.angle_beta   90.00
_cell.angle_gamma   90.00
#
_symmetry.space_group_name_H-M   'P 1'
#
loop_
_entity.id
_entity.type
_entity.pdbx_description
1 polymer ?
#
loop_
_entity_poly.entity_id
_entity_poly.type
_entity_poly.pdbx_seq_one_letter_code
_entity_poly.pdbx_strand_id
1 'polypeptide(L)'
;MSEETWLAARLIPTSGINGAEEQERRATSALLAVMSAVREFGRVLTQSLGAPAGTVQTFIEVPFKLGTQQLFPDGLIRVTRGQRQWTALVEVKTGGNTLKSDQLEAYLDIAREQGFDALITISNEIAPVPGQHPTTVDRRKLRKVALYHLPWSEILTQAVIQKEYRGVADPDQAWVLGELIRYLEHPRSGALEFSDMGPAWVPVRDGVSAGTLRANDGGAAEVAGRFDALIRYACLRLGRQLGTEVTPALSRRDLADPAARTQSLVNQLVTTGTLTGSIRIPGAVGALQVTADLRAGQIVCHVDVDAPRSGRPTTRVNWLVRQLKEAPDSLRIEAFAMHARGGGATDLLRQVREEPTTLITDPSRELRAFRVAQSTTAGTKRGTGRGAFIDSVLHAVDDFYQHIIQNLKPWMPAPPRLRTPDDVTPVQPVAASLVSTAISSQDAPEFDGPAVRHGSAGRSQE
;
A
#
# COMPACT_ATOMS: atom_id res chain seq x y z
N MET A 1 -12.45 1.89 40.72
CA MET A 1 -11.11 2.22 41.27
C MET A 1 -10.85 3.68 40.91
N SER A 2 -10.34 4.51 41.84
CA SER A 2 -10.00 5.90 41.50
C SER A 2 -8.76 5.89 40.57
N GLU A 3 -8.80 6.72 39.52
CA GLU A 3 -7.71 6.86 38.54
C GLU A 3 -6.38 7.34 39.15
N GLU A 4 -6.39 7.79 40.41
CA GLU A 4 -5.23 8.31 41.16
C GLU A 4 -4.06 7.33 41.31
N THR A 5 -4.22 6.06 40.90
CA THR A 5 -3.18 5.02 41.03
C THR A 5 -2.48 4.67 39.71
N TRP A 6 -2.87 5.24 38.56
CA TRP A 6 -2.25 4.88 37.28
C TRP A 6 -0.95 5.64 37.04
N LEU A 7 0.10 4.92 36.65
CA LEU A 7 1.40 5.51 36.34
C LEU A 7 1.42 6.00 34.89
N ALA A 8 1.73 7.28 34.69
CA ALA A 8 1.93 7.83 33.35
C ALA A 8 3.12 7.15 32.65
N ALA A 9 2.99 6.89 31.35
CA ALA A 9 4.08 6.36 30.53
C ALA A 9 5.28 7.32 30.52
N ARG A 10 6.51 6.77 30.50
CA ARG A 10 7.75 7.54 30.56
C ARG A 10 8.62 7.30 29.32
N LEU A 11 9.17 8.39 28.78
CA LEU A 11 10.13 8.33 27.66
C LEU A 11 11.41 7.58 28.05
N ILE A 12 11.85 7.77 29.30
CA ILE A 12 12.99 7.08 29.90
C ILE A 12 12.46 6.20 31.05
N PRO A 13 12.09 4.94 30.77
CA PRO A 13 11.61 4.03 31.80
C PRO A 13 12.75 3.58 32.73
N THR A 14 12.40 3.27 33.98
CA THR A 14 13.33 2.76 35.00
C THR A 14 13.33 1.24 35.11
N SER A 15 12.68 0.53 34.19
CA SER A 15 12.78 -0.92 34.09
C SER A 15 14.23 -1.32 33.80
N GLY A 16 14.62 -2.53 34.21
CA GLY A 16 15.96 -3.06 33.93
C GLY A 16 16.25 -3.13 32.43
N ILE A 17 17.48 -3.48 32.06
CA ILE A 17 17.94 -3.56 30.66
C ILE A 17 18.07 -4.99 30.12
N ASN A 18 17.79 -6.00 30.93
CA ASN A 18 18.08 -7.41 30.68
C ASN A 18 16.81 -8.27 30.55
N GLY A 19 16.69 -8.99 29.44
CA GLY A 19 15.61 -9.96 29.23
C GLY A 19 14.42 -9.41 28.45
N ALA A 20 13.56 -10.34 28.01
CA ALA A 20 12.46 -10.06 27.11
C ALA A 20 11.35 -9.22 27.77
N GLU A 21 10.94 -9.56 28.99
CA GLU A 21 9.89 -8.82 29.71
C GLU A 21 10.28 -7.37 29.98
N GLU A 22 11.53 -7.10 30.36
CA GLU A 22 12.01 -5.74 30.55
C GLU A 22 12.09 -4.98 29.22
N GLN A 23 12.47 -5.64 28.12
CA GLN A 23 12.44 -5.06 26.78
C GLN A 23 11.02 -4.67 26.37
N GLU A 24 10.03 -5.54 26.60
CA GLU A 24 8.61 -5.27 26.36
C GLU A 24 8.17 -4.02 27.13
N ARG A 25 8.43 -3.96 28.45
CA ARG A 25 8.09 -2.79 29.28
C ARG A 25 8.76 -1.50 28.78
N ARG A 26 10.04 -1.56 28.39
CA ARG A 26 10.76 -0.38 27.85
C ARG A 26 10.13 0.10 26.55
N ALA A 27 9.85 -0.81 25.62
CA ALA A 27 9.25 -0.49 24.33
C ALA A 27 7.85 0.09 24.48
N THR A 28 7.02 -0.52 25.33
CA THR A 28 5.67 -0.03 25.66
C THR A 28 5.72 1.38 26.24
N SER A 29 6.52 1.60 27.28
CA SER A 29 6.62 2.89 27.95
C SER A 29 7.11 3.99 27.01
N ALA A 30 8.15 3.72 26.22
CA ALA A 30 8.69 4.68 25.26
C ALA A 30 7.66 5.04 24.17
N LEU A 31 7.02 4.04 23.56
CA LEU A 31 5.98 4.26 22.56
C LEU A 31 4.84 5.11 23.12
N LEU A 32 4.28 4.70 24.26
CA LEU A 32 3.13 5.37 24.86
C LEU A 32 3.47 6.81 25.27
N ALA A 33 4.63 7.03 25.86
CA ALA A 33 5.09 8.38 26.21
C ALA A 33 5.19 9.29 24.97
N VAL A 34 5.73 8.79 23.86
CA VAL A 34 5.86 9.54 22.60
C VAL A 34 4.49 9.77 21.95
N MET A 35 3.57 8.81 22.03
CA MET A 35 2.18 9.00 21.59
C MET A 35 1.48 10.13 22.35
N SER A 36 1.74 10.27 23.66
CA SER A 36 1.19 11.36 24.46
C SER A 36 1.89 12.70 24.19
N ALA A 37 3.22 12.69 23.98
CA ALA A 37 4.02 13.90 23.82
C ALA A 37 3.95 14.50 22.41
N VAL A 38 3.87 13.66 21.37
CA VAL A 38 3.87 14.08 19.95
C VAL A 38 2.45 14.00 19.41
N ARG A 39 1.75 15.13 19.42
CA ARG A 39 0.29 15.19 19.18
C ARG A 39 -0.11 14.58 17.83
N GLU A 40 0.61 14.93 16.77
CA GLU A 40 0.33 14.47 15.42
C GLU A 40 0.51 12.95 15.30
N PHE A 41 1.56 12.38 15.91
CA PHE A 41 1.82 10.94 15.89
C PHE A 41 0.81 10.15 16.72
N GLY A 42 0.53 10.57 17.96
CA GLY A 42 -0.49 9.94 18.80
C GLY A 42 -1.87 9.95 18.13
N ARG A 43 -2.20 11.03 17.44
CA ARG A 43 -3.44 11.14 16.65
C ARG A 43 -3.45 10.16 15.47
N VAL A 44 -2.37 10.06 14.71
CA VAL A 44 -2.30 9.14 13.56
C VAL A 44 -2.59 7.70 13.98
N LEU A 45 -2.00 7.25 15.09
CA LEU A 45 -2.20 5.87 15.57
C LEU A 45 -3.58 5.63 16.16
N THR A 46 -4.16 6.60 16.88
CA THR A 46 -5.44 6.40 17.57
C THR A 46 -6.65 6.63 16.66
N GLN A 47 -6.55 7.53 15.69
CA GLN A 47 -7.65 7.86 14.79
C GLN A 47 -8.03 6.69 13.87
N SER A 48 -7.06 5.90 13.41
CA SER A 48 -7.32 4.69 12.61
C SER A 48 -8.09 3.61 13.39
N LEU A 49 -8.06 3.68 14.73
CA LEU A 49 -8.73 2.77 15.66
C LEU A 49 -10.10 3.31 16.13
N GLY A 50 -10.58 4.41 15.56
CA GLY A 50 -11.87 5.00 15.88
C GLY A 50 -11.86 6.03 17.02
N ALA A 51 -10.69 6.38 17.57
CA ALA A 51 -10.60 7.42 18.59
C ALA A 51 -10.92 8.82 18.01
N PRO A 52 -11.52 9.73 18.80
CA PRO A 52 -11.73 11.10 18.37
C PRO A 52 -10.40 11.86 18.25
N ALA A 53 -10.37 12.93 17.45
CA ALA A 53 -9.23 13.85 17.40
C ALA A 53 -9.16 14.69 18.70
N GLY A 54 -8.56 14.13 19.75
CA GLY A 54 -8.48 14.70 21.09
C GLY A 54 -7.10 14.61 21.72
N THR A 55 -7.00 15.02 22.99
CA THR A 55 -5.77 14.90 23.78
C THR A 55 -5.53 13.45 24.14
N VAL A 56 -4.34 12.95 23.81
CA VAL A 56 -3.92 11.56 24.10
C VAL A 56 -3.17 11.55 25.43
N GLN A 57 -3.61 10.69 26.34
CA GLN A 57 -2.96 10.37 27.61
C GLN A 57 -2.69 8.87 27.66
N THR A 58 -1.55 8.49 28.22
CA THR A 58 -1.13 7.09 28.22
C THR A 58 -0.54 6.68 29.57
N PHE A 59 -0.85 5.45 29.98
CA PHE A 59 -0.47 4.87 31.26
C PHE A 59 0.15 3.49 31.06
N ILE A 60 0.97 3.07 32.01
CA ILE A 60 1.67 1.77 31.99
C ILE A 60 1.28 0.91 33.20
N GLU A 61 1.35 -0.42 33.03
CA GLU A 61 1.18 -1.43 34.10
C GLU A 61 -0.09 -1.22 34.94
N VAL A 62 -1.24 -1.14 34.27
CA VAL A 62 -2.49 -0.70 34.91
C VAL A 62 -3.16 -1.88 35.64
N PRO A 63 -3.31 -1.87 36.98
CA PRO A 63 -3.84 -3.03 37.70
C PRO A 63 -5.37 -3.14 37.58
N PHE A 64 -5.86 -4.33 37.25
CA PHE A 64 -7.28 -4.67 37.27
C PHE A 64 -7.51 -5.99 38.02
N LYS A 65 -8.73 -6.15 38.55
CA LYS A 65 -9.20 -7.40 39.15
C LYS A 65 -10.25 -8.02 38.23
N LEU A 66 -10.09 -9.30 37.92
CA LEU A 66 -11.07 -10.11 37.21
C LEU A 66 -11.36 -11.35 38.06
N GLY A 67 -12.52 -11.36 38.72
CA GLY A 67 -12.81 -12.35 39.77
C GLY A 67 -11.78 -12.27 40.92
N THR A 68 -11.02 -13.34 41.14
CA THR A 68 -9.95 -13.42 42.16
C THR A 68 -8.57 -13.09 41.61
N GLN A 69 -8.41 -12.98 40.29
CA GLN A 69 -7.12 -12.76 39.65
C GLN A 69 -6.83 -11.26 39.55
N GLN A 70 -5.59 -10.88 39.85
CA GLN A 70 -5.06 -9.55 39.54
C GLN A 70 -4.28 -9.62 38.23
N LEU A 71 -4.60 -8.71 37.31
CA LEU A 71 -4.08 -8.67 35.96
C LEU A 71 -3.55 -7.27 35.66
N PHE A 72 -2.48 -7.21 34.85
CA PHE A 72 -1.78 -5.96 34.54
C PHE A 72 -1.57 -5.87 33.02
N PRO A 73 -2.52 -5.32 32.25
CA PRO A 73 -2.24 -4.90 30.88
C PRO A 73 -1.01 -3.98 30.84
N ASP A 74 -0.21 -4.12 29.79
CA ASP A 74 1.03 -3.38 29.63
C ASP A 74 0.81 -1.86 29.56
N GLY A 75 -0.34 -1.42 29.05
CA GLY A 75 -0.72 -0.02 29.10
C GLY A 75 -2.20 0.28 28.89
N LEU A 76 -2.51 1.57 28.95
CA LEU A 76 -3.82 2.14 28.69
C LEU A 76 -3.67 3.45 27.91
N ILE A 77 -4.47 3.62 26.87
CA ILE A 77 -4.57 4.86 26.09
C ILE A 77 -5.94 5.48 26.37
N ARG A 78 -5.95 6.78 26.66
CA ARG A 78 -7.16 7.60 26.79
C ARG A 78 -7.08 8.78 25.85
N VAL A 79 -8.12 8.96 25.03
CA VAL A 79 -8.25 10.09 24.12
C VAL A 79 -9.49 10.88 24.48
N THR A 80 -9.30 12.15 24.83
CA THR A 80 -10.41 13.02 25.29
C THR A 80 -10.62 14.19 24.33
N ARG A 81 -11.86 14.37 23.87
CA ARG A 81 -12.28 15.50 23.03
C ARG A 81 -13.60 16.06 23.55
N GLY A 82 -13.55 17.19 24.26
CA GLY A 82 -14.72 17.78 24.90
C GLY A 82 -15.30 16.80 25.93
N GLN A 83 -16.57 16.43 25.77
CA GLN A 83 -17.26 15.47 26.65
C GLN A 83 -17.11 14.01 26.19
N ARG A 84 -16.46 13.75 25.05
CA ARG A 84 -16.23 12.40 24.56
C ARG A 84 -14.87 11.90 25.03
N GLN A 85 -14.88 10.69 25.57
CA GLN A 85 -13.68 9.95 25.95
C GLN A 85 -13.68 8.62 25.19
N TRP A 86 -12.52 8.24 24.69
CA TRP A 86 -12.25 6.91 24.12
C TRP A 86 -11.07 6.29 24.86
N THR A 87 -11.17 5.02 25.20
CA THR A 87 -10.22 4.30 26.06
C THR A 87 -9.90 2.93 25.50
N ALA A 88 -8.61 2.57 25.55
CA ALA A 88 -8.15 1.28 25.09
C ALA A 88 -7.09 0.69 26.02
N LEU A 89 -7.22 -0.61 26.32
CA LEU A 89 -6.13 -1.38 26.92
C LEU A 89 -5.08 -1.70 25.86
N VAL A 90 -3.84 -1.85 26.28
CA VAL A 90 -2.69 -2.17 25.42
C VAL A 90 -1.98 -3.40 25.96
N GLU A 91 -1.75 -4.38 25.09
CA GLU A 91 -0.89 -5.54 25.35
C GLU A 91 0.22 -5.58 24.29
N VAL A 92 1.45 -5.79 24.72
CA VAL A 92 2.64 -5.68 23.87
C VAL A 92 3.48 -6.94 23.96
N LYS A 93 4.02 -7.36 22.81
CA LYS A 93 5.01 -8.42 22.71
C LYS A 93 6.17 -7.92 21.85
N THR A 94 7.39 -8.25 22.24
CA THR A 94 8.59 -7.96 21.44
C THR A 94 9.31 -9.25 21.07
N GLY A 95 10.23 -9.15 20.11
CA GLY A 95 10.98 -10.31 19.62
C GLY A 95 10.08 -11.37 18.99
N GLY A 96 10.33 -12.63 19.32
CA GLY A 96 9.55 -13.79 18.84
C GLY A 96 8.38 -14.18 19.73
N ASN A 97 8.04 -13.39 20.75
CA ASN A 97 6.94 -13.70 21.67
C ASN A 97 5.59 -13.52 20.97
N THR A 98 4.69 -14.47 21.18
CA THR A 98 3.35 -14.47 20.58
C THR A 98 2.28 -14.00 21.57
N LEU A 99 1.23 -13.41 21.02
CA LEU A 99 0.04 -13.03 21.77
C LEU A 99 -0.76 -14.28 22.16
N LYS A 100 -1.18 -14.39 23.44
CA LYS A 100 -1.88 -15.56 23.99
C LYS A 100 -3.39 -15.34 24.05
N SER A 101 -4.19 -16.25 23.49
CA SER A 101 -5.65 -16.15 23.49
C SER A 101 -6.24 -15.93 24.87
N ASP A 102 -5.88 -16.74 25.87
CA ASP A 102 -6.43 -16.64 27.24
C ASP A 102 -6.17 -15.26 27.87
N GLN A 103 -4.99 -14.68 27.61
CA GLN A 103 -4.62 -13.35 28.11
C GLN A 103 -5.45 -12.26 27.44
N LEU A 104 -5.59 -12.30 26.11
CA LEU A 104 -6.41 -11.34 25.37
C LEU A 104 -7.88 -11.44 25.78
N GLU A 105 -8.40 -12.65 25.97
CA GLU A 105 -9.77 -12.89 26.39
C GLU A 105 -10.06 -12.38 27.80
N ALA A 106 -9.09 -12.45 28.71
CA ALA A 106 -9.18 -11.86 30.03
C ALA A 106 -9.18 -10.32 29.96
N TYR A 107 -8.33 -9.72 29.13
CA TYR A 107 -8.33 -8.26 28.94
C TYR A 107 -9.56 -7.73 28.22
N LEU A 108 -10.15 -8.51 27.31
CA LEU A 108 -11.45 -8.18 26.72
C LEU A 108 -12.58 -8.20 27.76
N ASP A 109 -12.55 -9.13 28.72
CA ASP A 109 -13.50 -9.13 29.83
C ASP A 109 -13.31 -7.91 30.73
N ILE A 110 -12.06 -7.57 31.08
CA ILE A 110 -11.74 -6.36 31.85
C ILE A 110 -12.23 -5.11 31.13
N ALA A 111 -11.90 -4.95 29.85
CA ALA A 111 -12.33 -3.82 29.04
C ALA A 111 -13.86 -3.69 29.04
N ARG A 112 -14.57 -4.81 28.93
CA ARG A 112 -16.04 -4.83 28.98
C ARG A 112 -16.58 -4.42 30.35
N GLU A 113 -16.00 -4.89 31.45
CA GLU A 113 -16.41 -4.55 32.82
C GLU A 113 -16.14 -3.08 33.16
N GLN A 114 -15.02 -2.53 32.67
CA GLN A 114 -14.64 -1.13 32.89
C GLN A 114 -15.28 -0.16 31.87
N GLY A 115 -15.95 -0.68 30.83
CA GLY A 115 -16.57 0.14 29.79
C GLY A 115 -15.57 0.78 28.81
N PHE A 116 -14.40 0.15 28.62
CA PHE A 116 -13.42 0.59 27.63
C PHE A 116 -13.84 0.21 26.22
N ASP A 117 -13.43 1.03 25.25
CA ASP A 117 -13.83 0.91 23.85
C ASP A 117 -13.07 -0.18 23.11
N ALA A 118 -11.80 -0.42 23.46
CA ALA A 118 -10.94 -1.33 22.73
C ALA A 118 -9.86 -2.05 23.55
N LEU A 119 -9.35 -3.15 23.00
CA LEU A 119 -8.08 -3.77 23.31
C LEU A 119 -7.18 -3.66 22.07
N ILE A 120 -5.98 -3.12 22.24
CA ILE A 120 -4.96 -2.98 21.20
C ILE A 120 -3.82 -3.92 21.53
N THR A 121 -3.48 -4.79 20.61
CA THR A 121 -2.28 -5.64 20.71
C THR A 121 -1.18 -5.11 19.81
N ILE A 122 0.07 -5.17 20.28
CA ILE A 122 1.25 -4.75 19.54
C ILE A 122 2.26 -5.89 19.55
N SER A 123 2.66 -6.39 18.38
CA SER A 123 3.70 -7.43 18.28
C SER A 123 4.41 -7.38 16.92
N ASN A 124 5.35 -8.30 16.68
CA ASN A 124 5.96 -8.48 15.35
C ASN A 124 5.13 -9.38 14.43
N GLU A 125 3.96 -9.85 14.89
CA GLU A 125 3.05 -10.62 14.05
C GLU A 125 2.42 -9.69 13.01
N ILE A 126 2.35 -10.12 11.76
CA ILE A 126 1.70 -9.35 10.70
C ILE A 126 0.56 -10.22 10.19
N ALA A 127 -0.67 -9.79 10.47
CA ALA A 127 -1.85 -10.45 9.93
C ALA A 127 -1.81 -10.40 8.39
N PRO A 128 -2.05 -11.54 7.70
CA PRO A 128 -2.05 -11.63 6.24
C PRO A 128 -3.01 -10.63 5.57
N VAL A 129 -4.16 -10.39 6.19
CA VAL A 129 -5.20 -9.48 5.69
C VAL A 129 -5.41 -8.34 6.70
N PRO A 130 -5.46 -7.07 6.24
CA PRO A 130 -5.78 -5.94 7.10
C PRO A 130 -7.11 -6.14 7.86
N GLY A 131 -7.13 -5.77 9.14
CA GLY A 131 -8.31 -5.92 10.00
C GLY A 131 -8.52 -7.30 10.60
N GLN A 132 -7.71 -8.31 10.24
CA GLN A 132 -7.63 -9.55 11.00
C GLN A 132 -6.66 -9.44 12.17
N HIS A 133 -7.02 -10.07 13.28
CA HIS A 133 -6.15 -10.22 14.43
C HIS A 133 -5.33 -11.53 14.29
N PRO A 134 -4.02 -11.55 14.55
CA PRO A 134 -3.18 -12.74 14.40
C PRO A 134 -3.55 -13.88 15.37
N THR A 135 -4.08 -13.52 16.54
CA THR A 135 -4.55 -14.46 17.56
C THR A 135 -6.05 -14.66 17.48
N THR A 136 -6.50 -15.92 17.44
CA THR A 136 -7.92 -16.27 17.54
C THR A 136 -8.43 -16.06 18.97
N VAL A 137 -9.61 -15.43 19.10
CA VAL A 137 -10.32 -15.23 20.37
C VAL A 137 -11.81 -15.54 20.19
N ASP A 138 -12.53 -15.79 21.28
CA ASP A 138 -13.99 -15.93 21.25
C ASP A 138 -14.65 -14.64 20.74
N ARG A 139 -15.27 -14.71 19.56
CA ARG A 139 -16.00 -13.61 18.91
C ARG A 139 -17.12 -13.03 19.78
N ARG A 140 -17.66 -13.77 20.75
CA ARG A 140 -18.67 -13.26 21.68
C ARG A 140 -18.14 -12.13 22.57
N LYS A 141 -16.84 -12.16 22.89
CA LYS A 141 -16.17 -11.12 23.68
C LYS A 141 -15.98 -9.80 22.92
N LEU A 142 -16.03 -9.85 21.58
CA LEU A 142 -15.85 -8.69 20.70
C LEU A 142 -17.12 -7.85 20.47
N ARG A 143 -18.25 -8.21 21.11
CA ARG A 143 -19.54 -7.51 20.87
C ARG A 143 -19.58 -6.08 21.38
N LYS A 144 -18.85 -5.78 22.46
CA LYS A 144 -18.84 -4.46 23.11
C LYS A 144 -17.48 -3.76 23.04
N VAL A 145 -16.41 -4.52 22.86
CA VAL A 145 -15.03 -4.05 22.87
C VAL A 145 -14.41 -4.39 21.53
N ALA A 146 -13.84 -3.41 20.86
CA ALA A 146 -13.10 -3.64 19.62
C ALA A 146 -11.74 -4.29 19.92
N LEU A 147 -11.29 -5.20 19.07
CA LEU A 147 -9.95 -5.79 19.15
C LEU A 147 -9.15 -5.37 17.94
N TYR A 148 -8.03 -4.69 18.18
CA TYR A 148 -7.12 -4.21 17.15
C TYR A 148 -5.74 -4.82 17.31
N HIS A 149 -5.03 -4.95 16.21
CA HIS A 149 -3.64 -5.37 16.19
C HIS A 149 -2.80 -4.38 15.37
N LEU A 150 -1.77 -3.82 15.99
CA LEU A 150 -0.81 -2.92 15.37
C LEU A 150 0.57 -3.57 15.36
N PRO A 151 1.07 -4.07 14.22
CA PRO A 151 2.43 -4.56 14.14
C PRO A 151 3.43 -3.45 14.44
N TRP A 152 4.55 -3.77 15.11
CA TRP A 152 5.63 -2.80 15.34
C TRP A 152 6.13 -2.13 14.06
N SER A 153 6.17 -2.89 12.95
CA SER A 153 6.53 -2.38 11.63
C SER A 153 5.56 -1.33 11.09
N GLU A 154 4.27 -1.44 11.42
CA GLU A 154 3.26 -0.45 11.06
C GLU A 154 3.42 0.84 11.89
N ILE A 155 3.64 0.70 13.20
CA ILE A 155 3.91 1.83 14.10
C ILE A 155 5.15 2.60 13.64
N LEU A 156 6.25 1.90 13.36
CA LEU A 156 7.47 2.49 12.82
C LEU A 156 7.21 3.21 11.48
N THR A 157 6.44 2.59 10.59
CA THR A 157 6.09 3.19 9.29
C THR A 157 5.30 4.48 9.48
N GLN A 158 4.30 4.49 10.38
CA GLN A 158 3.55 5.71 10.67
C GLN A 158 4.41 6.79 11.32
N ALA A 159 5.35 6.42 12.21
CA ALA A 159 6.28 7.36 12.83
C ALA A 159 7.18 8.04 11.78
N VAL A 160 7.79 7.26 10.88
CA VAL A 160 8.66 7.78 9.82
C VAL A 160 7.86 8.63 8.83
N ILE A 161 6.68 8.17 8.39
CA ILE A 161 5.82 8.96 7.49
C ILE A 161 5.43 10.29 8.15
N GLN A 162 5.07 10.26 9.44
CA GLN A 162 4.69 11.45 10.17
C GLN A 162 5.86 12.44 10.31
N LYS A 163 7.06 11.95 10.63
CA LYS A 163 8.25 12.80 10.83
C LYS A 163 8.78 13.38 9.51
N GLU A 164 8.98 12.54 8.50
CA GLU A 164 9.74 12.91 7.28
C GLU A 164 8.86 13.55 6.20
N TYR A 165 7.57 13.21 6.13
CA TYR A 165 6.72 13.63 5.00
C TYR A 165 5.54 14.51 5.41
N ARG A 166 4.84 14.18 6.51
CA ARG A 166 3.71 15.00 6.99
C ARG A 166 4.16 16.18 7.85
N GLY A 167 5.29 16.03 8.54
CA GLY A 167 5.86 17.01 9.44
C GLY A 167 5.24 16.99 10.84
N VAL A 168 5.99 17.49 11.82
CA VAL A 168 5.52 17.77 13.18
C VAL A 168 5.77 19.25 13.43
N ALA A 169 4.74 19.97 13.91
CA ALA A 169 4.78 21.42 13.99
C ALA A 169 5.82 21.94 15.00
N ASP A 170 5.98 21.22 16.10
CA ASP A 170 6.93 21.53 17.15
C ASP A 170 8.28 20.81 16.88
N PRO A 171 9.41 21.53 16.76
CA PRO A 171 10.71 20.93 16.48
C PRO A 171 11.20 19.94 17.56
N ASP A 172 10.88 20.19 18.82
CA ASP A 172 11.28 19.32 19.93
C ASP A 172 10.46 18.02 19.90
N GLN A 173 9.15 18.10 19.61
CA GLN A 173 8.32 16.91 19.37
C GLN A 173 8.80 16.12 18.14
N ALA A 174 9.21 16.82 17.07
CA ALA A 174 9.79 16.18 15.88
C ALA A 174 11.09 15.42 16.21
N TRP A 175 11.93 16.01 17.06
CA TRP A 175 13.15 15.38 17.55
C TRP A 175 12.84 14.16 18.43
N VAL A 176 11.90 14.25 19.38
CA VAL A 176 11.45 13.13 20.21
C VAL A 176 10.91 11.97 19.37
N LEU A 177 10.12 12.25 18.33
CA LEU A 177 9.65 11.23 17.39
C LEU A 177 10.81 10.57 16.64
N GLY A 178 11.83 11.36 16.28
CA GLY A 178 13.08 10.87 15.69
C GLY A 178 13.80 9.88 16.60
N GLU A 179 13.89 10.17 17.89
CA GLU A 179 14.52 9.26 18.85
C GLU A 179 13.71 7.96 19.04
N LEU A 180 12.37 8.02 19.00
CA LEU A 180 11.56 6.80 18.98
C LEU A 180 11.85 5.94 17.74
N ILE A 181 11.95 6.56 16.56
CA ILE A 181 12.28 5.85 15.31
C ILE A 181 13.64 5.15 15.46
N ARG A 182 14.67 5.88 15.90
CA ARG A 182 16.02 5.31 16.13
C ARG A 182 15.97 4.17 17.14
N TYR A 183 15.18 4.31 18.21
CA TYR A 183 14.99 3.25 19.20
C TYR A 183 14.37 2.02 18.57
N LEU A 184 13.24 2.15 17.84
CA LEU A 184 12.52 1.02 17.25
C LEU A 184 13.36 0.30 16.18
N GLU A 185 14.10 1.03 15.35
CA GLU A 185 15.00 0.46 14.33
C GLU A 185 16.20 -0.28 14.92
N HIS A 186 16.59 0.03 16.16
CA HIS A 186 17.72 -0.62 16.78
C HIS A 186 17.42 -2.11 17.04
N PRO A 187 18.28 -3.08 16.66
CA PRO A 187 17.98 -4.51 16.78
C PRO A 187 17.62 -4.99 18.20
N ARG A 188 18.13 -4.29 19.23
CA ARG A 188 17.82 -4.57 20.65
C ARG A 188 16.49 -3.98 21.14
N SER A 189 15.71 -3.30 20.31
CA SER A 189 14.35 -2.88 20.65
C SER A 189 13.41 -4.07 20.75
N GLY A 190 13.69 -5.13 19.98
CA GLY A 190 12.77 -6.25 19.80
C GLY A 190 11.56 -5.92 18.92
N ALA A 191 11.42 -4.68 18.45
CA ALA A 191 10.48 -4.25 17.41
C ALA A 191 11.07 -4.56 16.02
N LEU A 192 11.46 -5.82 15.82
CA LEU A 192 12.18 -6.27 14.65
C LEU A 192 11.26 -6.46 13.44
N GLU A 193 11.86 -6.33 12.26
CA GLU A 193 11.26 -6.57 10.95
C GLU A 193 10.75 -8.02 10.79
N PHE A 194 9.92 -8.27 9.77
CA PHE A 194 9.49 -9.62 9.41
C PHE A 194 10.72 -10.49 9.06
N SER A 195 11.12 -11.39 9.97
CA SER A 195 12.46 -12.00 9.92
C SER A 195 12.49 -13.52 9.69
N ASP A 196 11.35 -14.21 9.69
CA ASP A 196 11.30 -15.67 9.51
C ASP A 196 9.98 -16.11 8.82
N MET A 197 10.10 -17.00 7.83
CA MET A 197 8.96 -17.62 7.11
C MET A 197 8.25 -18.73 7.89
N GLY A 198 8.72 -19.06 9.09
CA GLY A 198 8.21 -20.11 9.96
C GLY A 198 8.94 -21.46 9.79
N PRO A 199 8.80 -22.37 10.76
CA PRO A 199 9.40 -23.70 10.72
C PRO A 199 8.90 -24.56 9.55
N ALA A 200 7.66 -24.33 9.08
CA ALA A 200 7.08 -25.05 7.94
C ALA A 200 7.71 -24.68 6.58
N TRP A 201 8.45 -23.57 6.48
CA TRP A 201 9.01 -23.08 5.22
C TRP A 201 9.85 -24.12 4.48
N VAL A 202 10.84 -24.71 5.16
CA VAL A 202 11.79 -25.63 4.52
C VAL A 202 11.08 -26.92 4.06
N PRO A 203 10.30 -27.62 4.90
CA PRO A 203 9.54 -28.79 4.46
C PRO A 203 8.59 -28.51 3.30
N VAL A 204 7.86 -27.39 3.32
CA VAL A 204 6.92 -27.03 2.26
C VAL A 204 7.64 -26.74 0.95
N ARG A 205 8.71 -25.92 0.97
CA ARG A 205 9.54 -25.64 -0.19
C ARG A 205 10.08 -26.93 -0.81
N ASP A 206 10.64 -27.81 0.00
CA ASP A 206 11.22 -29.08 -0.47
C ASP A 206 10.13 -30.00 -1.04
N GLY A 207 8.94 -30.03 -0.43
CA GLY A 207 7.79 -30.73 -0.95
C GLY A 207 7.27 -30.17 -2.28
N VAL A 208 7.34 -28.86 -2.50
CA VAL A 208 7.00 -28.22 -3.78
C VAL A 208 8.00 -28.61 -4.87
N SER A 209 9.30 -28.56 -4.55
CA SER A 209 10.39 -28.95 -5.46
C SER A 209 10.32 -30.43 -5.83
N ALA A 210 9.98 -31.30 -4.86
CA ALA A 210 9.82 -32.74 -5.08
C ALA A 210 8.47 -33.12 -5.72
N GLY A 211 7.52 -32.19 -5.83
CA GLY A 211 6.16 -32.47 -6.32
C GLY A 211 5.31 -33.33 -5.37
N THR A 212 5.61 -33.30 -4.07
CA THR A 212 4.95 -34.14 -3.04
C THR A 212 4.00 -33.36 -2.13
N LEU A 213 4.04 -32.02 -2.14
CA LEU A 213 3.16 -31.17 -1.33
C LEU A 213 1.68 -31.40 -1.67
N ARG A 214 0.85 -31.56 -0.64
CA ARG A 214 -0.61 -31.70 -0.75
C ARG A 214 -1.32 -30.51 -0.11
N ALA A 215 -2.54 -30.23 -0.58
CA ALA A 215 -3.32 -29.10 -0.10
C ALA A 215 -3.72 -29.20 1.38
N ASN A 216 -3.80 -30.42 1.92
CA ASN A 216 -4.16 -30.67 3.32
C ASN A 216 -2.95 -30.68 4.27
N ASP A 217 -1.74 -30.48 3.75
CA ASP A 217 -0.54 -30.40 4.59
C ASP A 217 -0.62 -29.10 5.40
N GLY A 218 -0.69 -29.20 6.73
CA GLY A 218 -0.89 -28.03 7.60
C GLY A 218 0.13 -26.91 7.41
N GLY A 219 1.37 -27.26 7.04
CA GLY A 219 2.42 -26.28 6.75
C GLY A 219 2.16 -25.42 5.51
N ALA A 220 1.36 -25.88 4.55
CA ALA A 220 1.08 -25.11 3.33
C ALA A 220 0.29 -23.83 3.64
N ALA A 221 -0.72 -23.92 4.52
CA ALA A 221 -1.52 -22.78 4.95
C ALA A 221 -0.68 -21.79 5.78
N GLU A 222 0.23 -22.30 6.63
CA GLU A 222 1.16 -21.47 7.40
C GLU A 222 2.09 -20.66 6.49
N VAL A 223 2.71 -21.31 5.50
CA VAL A 223 3.59 -20.64 4.52
C VAL A 223 2.82 -19.64 3.65
N ALA A 224 1.60 -19.98 3.22
CA ALA A 224 0.74 -19.05 2.48
C ALA A 224 0.42 -17.80 3.30
N GLY A 225 0.04 -17.95 4.57
CA GLY A 225 -0.21 -16.82 5.46
C GLY A 225 1.04 -15.98 5.71
N ARG A 226 2.20 -16.61 5.89
CA ARG A 226 3.49 -15.92 6.04
C ARG A 226 3.89 -15.16 4.78
N PHE A 227 3.57 -15.67 3.59
CA PHE A 227 3.81 -14.96 2.34
C PHE A 227 2.92 -13.72 2.21
N ASP A 228 1.63 -13.78 2.51
CA ASP A 228 0.77 -12.59 2.52
C ASP A 228 1.24 -11.55 3.57
N ALA A 229 1.70 -12.02 4.73
CA ALA A 229 2.33 -11.16 5.74
C ALA A 229 3.62 -10.49 5.22
N LEU A 230 4.45 -11.21 4.45
CA LEU A 230 5.63 -10.66 3.78
C LEU A 230 5.26 -9.62 2.72
N ILE A 231 4.19 -9.83 1.95
CA ILE A 231 3.70 -8.83 0.98
C ILE A 231 3.21 -7.57 1.70
N ARG A 232 2.47 -7.71 2.79
CA ARG A 232 2.07 -6.55 3.63
C ARG A 232 3.30 -5.86 4.21
N TYR A 233 4.31 -6.61 4.65
CA TYR A 233 5.56 -6.04 5.13
C TYR A 233 6.31 -5.26 4.05
N ALA A 234 6.39 -5.80 2.82
CA ALA A 234 6.95 -5.10 1.67
C ALA A 234 6.21 -3.78 1.37
N CYS A 235 4.88 -3.76 1.51
CA CYS A 235 4.07 -2.54 1.37
C CYS A 235 4.45 -1.49 2.41
N LEU A 236 4.58 -1.87 3.69
CA LEU A 236 4.96 -0.96 4.77
C LEU A 236 6.37 -0.36 4.53
N ARG A 237 7.33 -1.21 4.17
CA ARG A 237 8.71 -0.80 3.86
C ARG A 237 8.77 0.15 2.67
N LEU A 238 8.10 -0.19 1.56
CA LEU A 238 8.06 0.67 0.37
C LEU A 238 7.31 1.98 0.67
N GLY A 239 6.18 1.93 1.37
CA GLY A 239 5.42 3.13 1.76
C GLY A 239 6.23 4.10 2.62
N ARG A 240 7.07 3.57 3.53
CA ARG A 240 8.03 4.36 4.32
C ARG A 240 9.07 5.06 3.44
N GLN A 241 9.61 4.38 2.43
CA GLN A 241 10.58 4.95 1.49
C GLN A 241 9.95 6.00 0.56
N LEU A 242 8.67 5.84 0.21
CA LEU A 242 7.97 6.73 -0.71
C LEU A 242 7.21 7.86 -0.02
N GLY A 243 7.01 7.79 1.29
CA GLY A 243 6.21 8.76 2.04
C GLY A 243 4.71 8.72 1.75
N THR A 244 4.23 7.63 1.17
CA THR A 244 2.82 7.44 0.81
C THR A 244 2.29 6.09 1.29
N GLU A 245 0.98 5.97 1.42
CA GLU A 245 0.34 4.72 1.79
C GLU A 245 0.40 3.72 0.63
N VAL A 246 1.16 2.65 0.81
CA VAL A 246 1.25 1.51 -0.11
C VAL A 246 0.56 0.33 0.57
N THR A 247 -0.30 -0.39 -0.16
CA THR A 247 -1.14 -1.45 0.41
C THR A 247 -1.13 -2.71 -0.44
N PRO A 248 -1.38 -3.90 0.16
CA PRO A 248 -1.69 -5.08 -0.63
C PRO A 248 -2.90 -4.82 -1.55
N ALA A 249 -2.80 -5.19 -2.82
CA ALA A 249 -3.89 -5.07 -3.79
C ALA A 249 -4.79 -6.31 -3.74
N LEU A 250 -5.49 -6.48 -2.62
CA LEU A 250 -6.45 -7.56 -2.41
C LEU A 250 -7.79 -7.24 -3.10
N SER A 251 -8.46 -8.26 -3.63
CA SER A 251 -9.81 -8.09 -4.17
C SER A 251 -10.83 -7.92 -3.04
N ARG A 252 -12.02 -7.40 -3.36
CA ARG A 252 -13.13 -7.33 -2.39
C ARG A 252 -13.48 -8.70 -1.80
N ARG A 253 -13.31 -9.76 -2.60
CA ARG A 253 -13.53 -11.14 -2.18
C ARG A 253 -12.49 -11.59 -1.16
N ASP A 254 -11.22 -11.29 -1.41
CA ASP A 254 -10.12 -11.67 -0.51
C ASP A 254 -10.24 -10.99 0.86
N LEU A 255 -10.68 -9.72 0.87
CA LEU A 255 -10.93 -8.97 2.11
C LEU A 255 -12.12 -9.54 2.90
N ALA A 256 -13.18 -9.97 2.20
CA ALA A 256 -14.38 -10.52 2.82
C ALA A 256 -14.18 -11.96 3.32
N ASP A 257 -13.35 -12.76 2.64
CA ASP A 257 -13.04 -14.14 3.00
C ASP A 257 -11.53 -14.45 2.94
N PRO A 258 -10.79 -14.09 4.00
CA PRO A 258 -9.35 -14.35 4.08
C PRO A 258 -8.98 -15.83 4.11
N ALA A 259 -9.88 -16.70 4.59
CA ALA A 259 -9.64 -18.15 4.58
C ALA A 259 -9.63 -18.68 3.14
N ALA A 260 -10.56 -18.21 2.29
CA ALA A 260 -10.54 -18.52 0.86
C ALA A 260 -9.30 -17.98 0.16
N ARG A 261 -8.80 -16.79 0.55
CA ARG A 261 -7.52 -16.25 0.04
C ARG A 261 -6.35 -17.17 0.36
N THR A 262 -6.21 -17.60 1.61
CA THR A 262 -5.18 -18.56 2.02
C THR A 262 -5.30 -19.87 1.25
N GLN A 263 -6.52 -20.41 1.11
CA GLN A 263 -6.73 -21.64 0.35
C GLN A 263 -6.38 -21.48 -1.13
N SER A 264 -6.64 -20.31 -1.73
CA SER A 264 -6.22 -20.02 -3.10
C SER A 264 -4.70 -20.04 -3.25
N LEU A 265 -3.96 -19.49 -2.28
CA LEU A 265 -2.49 -19.56 -2.28
C LEU A 265 -1.98 -20.99 -2.09
N VAL A 266 -2.57 -21.76 -1.17
CA VAL A 266 -2.25 -23.19 -1.01
C VAL A 266 -2.47 -23.96 -2.31
N ASN A 267 -3.58 -23.70 -3.00
CA ASN A 267 -3.87 -24.33 -4.28
C ASN A 267 -2.85 -23.95 -5.35
N GLN A 268 -2.43 -22.67 -5.43
CA GLN A 268 -1.36 -22.24 -6.35
C GLN A 268 -0.04 -22.95 -6.03
N LEU A 269 0.30 -23.06 -4.76
CA LEU A 269 1.54 -23.69 -4.30
C LEU A 269 1.59 -25.18 -4.66
N VAL A 270 0.48 -25.90 -4.49
CA VAL A 270 0.38 -27.33 -4.85
C VAL A 270 0.38 -27.54 -6.37
N THR A 271 -0.43 -26.77 -7.11
CA THR A 271 -0.62 -26.98 -8.55
C THR A 271 0.56 -26.47 -9.36
N THR A 272 0.96 -25.22 -9.13
CA THR A 272 1.97 -24.52 -9.93
C THR A 272 3.32 -24.40 -9.23
N GLY A 273 3.38 -24.58 -7.92
CA GLY A 273 4.60 -24.31 -7.15
C GLY A 273 4.84 -22.83 -6.88
N THR A 274 3.80 -22.00 -7.02
CA THR A 274 3.91 -20.54 -6.93
C THR A 274 3.08 -19.94 -5.81
N LEU A 275 3.52 -18.78 -5.30
CA LEU A 275 2.75 -17.90 -4.43
C LEU A 275 2.69 -16.52 -5.09
N THR A 276 1.49 -15.94 -5.17
CA THR A 276 1.28 -14.65 -5.85
C THR A 276 0.72 -13.61 -4.89
N GLY A 277 1.33 -12.43 -4.91
CA GLY A 277 0.91 -11.24 -4.17
C GLY A 277 0.85 -10.04 -5.10
N SER A 278 0.13 -9.00 -4.67
CA SER A 278 0.02 -7.77 -5.45
C SER A 278 0.08 -6.56 -4.53
N ILE A 279 0.74 -5.51 -5.00
CA ILE A 279 1.02 -4.28 -4.25
C ILE A 279 0.44 -3.09 -5.03
N ARG A 280 -0.43 -2.33 -4.36
CA ARG A 280 -0.99 -1.08 -4.88
C ARG A 280 -0.13 0.08 -4.44
N ILE A 281 0.41 0.80 -5.41
CA ILE A 281 1.26 1.98 -5.18
C ILE A 281 0.52 3.20 -5.75
N PRO A 282 0.21 4.23 -4.93
CA PRO A 282 -0.42 5.44 -5.42
C PRO A 282 0.37 6.09 -6.57
N GLY A 283 -0.33 6.49 -7.63
CA GLY A 283 0.27 7.15 -8.80
C GLY A 283 1.01 6.23 -9.78
N ALA A 284 1.19 4.95 -9.47
CA ALA A 284 1.79 4.00 -10.41
C ALA A 284 0.84 3.63 -11.57
N VAL A 285 1.41 3.20 -12.70
CA VAL A 285 0.66 2.78 -13.91
C VAL A 285 -0.24 1.57 -13.70
N GLY A 286 0.05 0.75 -12.68
CA GLY A 286 -0.66 -0.47 -12.36
C GLY A 286 -0.19 -1.03 -11.02
N ALA A 287 -0.82 -2.10 -10.57
CA ALA A 287 -0.37 -2.81 -9.37
C ALA A 287 0.88 -3.65 -9.67
N LEU A 288 1.86 -3.59 -8.78
CA LEU A 288 3.04 -4.45 -8.81
C LEU A 288 2.63 -5.87 -8.42
N GLN A 289 2.76 -6.81 -9.34
CA GLN A 289 2.53 -8.23 -9.09
C GLN A 289 3.85 -8.89 -8.68
N VAL A 290 3.83 -9.67 -7.62
CA VAL A 290 4.98 -10.40 -7.08
C VAL A 290 4.65 -11.88 -7.07
N THR A 291 5.40 -12.68 -7.81
CA THR A 291 5.25 -14.13 -7.85
C THR A 291 6.52 -14.77 -7.32
N ALA A 292 6.42 -15.56 -6.25
CA ALA A 292 7.47 -16.46 -5.83
C ALA A 292 7.23 -17.83 -6.46
N ASP A 293 8.07 -18.22 -7.42
CA ASP A 293 8.07 -19.56 -8.02
C ASP A 293 9.11 -20.43 -7.29
N LEU A 294 8.63 -21.31 -6.42
CA LEU A 294 9.51 -22.14 -5.60
C LEU A 294 10.11 -23.31 -6.38
N ARG A 295 9.47 -23.74 -7.47
CA ARG A 295 10.02 -24.79 -8.35
C ARG A 295 11.17 -24.24 -9.19
N ALA A 296 10.99 -23.04 -9.74
CA ALA A 296 12.02 -22.36 -10.52
C ALA A 296 13.09 -21.71 -9.64
N GLY A 297 12.82 -21.51 -8.34
CA GLY A 297 13.71 -20.77 -7.44
C GLY A 297 13.82 -19.30 -7.84
N GLN A 298 12.70 -18.69 -8.24
CA GLN A 298 12.66 -17.33 -8.79
C GLN A 298 11.62 -16.45 -8.10
N ILE A 299 11.94 -15.16 -7.98
CA ILE A 299 10.96 -14.10 -7.71
C ILE A 299 10.73 -13.33 -9.01
N VAL A 300 9.49 -13.30 -9.47
CA VAL A 300 9.07 -12.56 -10.66
C VAL A 300 8.22 -11.37 -10.23
N CYS A 301 8.74 -10.17 -10.46
CA CYS A 301 7.98 -8.94 -10.33
C CYS A 301 7.47 -8.52 -11.72
N HIS A 302 6.22 -8.10 -11.83
CA HIS A 302 5.71 -7.52 -13.07
C HIS A 302 4.66 -6.44 -12.85
N VAL A 303 4.47 -5.62 -13.87
CA VAL A 303 3.36 -4.66 -13.97
C VAL A 303 2.77 -4.70 -15.39
N ASP A 304 1.46 -4.59 -15.47
CA ASP A 304 0.73 -4.47 -16.73
C ASP A 304 0.47 -2.98 -17.01
N VAL A 305 0.78 -2.54 -18.23
CA VAL A 305 0.70 -1.14 -18.68
C VAL A 305 -0.20 -1.07 -19.91
N ASP A 306 -1.22 -0.22 -19.87
CA ASP A 306 -2.06 0.03 -21.04
C ASP A 306 -1.25 0.64 -22.19
N ALA A 307 -1.43 0.10 -23.39
CA ALA A 307 -0.79 0.64 -24.58
C ALA A 307 -1.47 1.96 -25.01
N PRO A 308 -0.73 2.89 -25.65
CA PRO A 308 -1.33 4.09 -26.23
C PRO A 308 -2.50 3.77 -27.14
N ARG A 309 -3.64 4.48 -27.03
CA ARG A 309 -4.84 4.21 -27.85
C ARG A 309 -4.74 4.69 -29.29
N SER A 310 -3.64 5.34 -29.66
CA SER A 310 -3.40 5.89 -31.00
C SER A 310 -2.01 5.51 -31.49
N GLY A 311 -1.88 5.38 -32.82
CA GLY A 311 -0.61 5.07 -33.49
C GLY A 311 -0.46 3.59 -33.85
N ARG A 312 0.50 3.33 -34.73
CA ARG A 312 0.83 1.99 -35.24
C ARG A 312 1.39 1.10 -34.13
N PRO A 313 1.29 -0.24 -34.21
CA PRO A 313 1.84 -1.15 -33.20
C PRO A 313 3.31 -0.87 -32.83
N THR A 314 4.17 -0.63 -33.83
CA THR A 314 5.58 -0.27 -33.60
C THR A 314 5.75 1.04 -32.83
N THR A 315 4.85 2.03 -33.03
CA THR A 315 4.85 3.28 -32.27
C THR A 315 4.51 3.03 -30.81
N ARG A 316 3.61 2.09 -30.52
CA ARG A 316 3.21 1.70 -29.15
C ARG A 316 4.36 0.98 -28.43
N VAL A 317 5.05 0.07 -29.11
CA VAL A 317 6.26 -0.59 -28.57
C VAL A 317 7.34 0.44 -28.28
N ASN A 318 7.66 1.31 -29.24
CA ASN A 318 8.67 2.35 -29.05
C ASN A 318 8.31 3.35 -27.94
N TRP A 319 7.02 3.60 -27.70
CA TRP A 319 6.58 4.40 -26.56
C TRP A 319 6.95 3.75 -25.22
N LEU A 320 6.79 2.43 -25.08
CA LEU A 320 7.20 1.71 -23.88
C LEU A 320 8.74 1.71 -23.74
N VAL A 321 9.47 1.34 -24.79
CA VAL A 321 10.94 1.24 -24.77
C VAL A 321 11.60 2.56 -24.35
N ARG A 322 11.06 3.71 -24.79
CA ARG A 322 11.57 5.04 -24.39
C ARG A 322 11.46 5.34 -22.90
N GLN A 323 10.55 4.68 -22.18
CA GLN A 323 10.38 4.83 -20.73
C GLN A 323 11.28 3.86 -19.95
N LEU A 324 11.82 2.84 -20.62
CA LEU A 324 12.65 1.79 -20.05
C LEU A 324 14.12 1.94 -20.45
N LYS A 325 14.63 3.18 -20.61
CA LYS A 325 16.01 3.43 -21.07
C LYS A 325 17.07 2.91 -20.09
N GLU A 326 16.87 3.16 -18.81
CA GLU A 326 17.79 2.73 -17.74
C GLU A 326 17.42 1.36 -17.15
N ALA A 327 16.38 0.71 -17.69
CA ALA A 327 15.95 -0.60 -17.21
C ALA A 327 16.92 -1.71 -17.67
N PRO A 328 17.07 -2.80 -16.90
CA PRO A 328 17.96 -3.91 -17.27
C PRO A 328 17.56 -4.58 -18.59
N ASP A 329 18.55 -4.97 -19.39
CA ASP A 329 18.37 -5.67 -20.66
C ASP A 329 17.71 -7.05 -20.53
N SER A 330 17.78 -7.66 -19.34
CA SER A 330 17.15 -8.94 -18.99
C SER A 330 15.66 -8.83 -18.70
N LEU A 331 15.08 -7.63 -18.71
CA LEU A 331 13.65 -7.42 -18.51
C LEU A 331 12.86 -8.07 -19.65
N ARG A 332 11.82 -8.81 -19.31
CA ARG A 332 10.94 -9.46 -20.27
C ARG A 332 9.75 -8.55 -20.58
N ILE A 333 9.49 -8.33 -21.87
CA ILE A 333 8.34 -7.57 -22.36
C ILE A 333 7.41 -8.55 -23.06
N GLU A 334 6.14 -8.56 -22.66
CA GLU A 334 5.07 -9.30 -23.32
C GLU A 334 4.02 -8.31 -23.84
N ALA A 335 3.64 -8.42 -25.11
CA ALA A 335 2.68 -7.53 -25.77
C ALA A 335 1.36 -8.26 -26.06
N PHE A 336 0.27 -7.73 -25.51
CA PHE A 336 -1.06 -8.29 -25.70
C PHE A 336 -1.80 -7.57 -26.83
N ALA A 337 -2.22 -8.30 -27.85
CA ALA A 337 -3.06 -7.78 -28.91
C ALA A 337 -4.56 -7.82 -28.53
N MET A 338 -5.34 -6.89 -29.08
CA MET A 338 -6.80 -6.91 -29.00
C MET A 338 -7.36 -8.19 -29.60
N HIS A 339 -8.37 -8.76 -28.94
CA HIS A 339 -9.05 -10.00 -29.33
C HIS A 339 -8.15 -11.25 -29.50
N ALA A 340 -6.87 -11.18 -29.12
CA ALA A 340 -6.02 -12.35 -29.03
C ALA A 340 -6.35 -13.17 -27.77
N ARG A 341 -6.33 -14.50 -27.90
CA ARG A 341 -6.46 -15.44 -26.78
C ARG A 341 -5.07 -15.99 -26.45
N GLY A 342 -4.73 -16.07 -25.16
CA GLY A 342 -3.45 -16.61 -24.70
C GLY A 342 -2.35 -15.58 -24.49
N GLY A 343 -1.12 -16.07 -24.38
CA GLY A 343 0.08 -15.26 -24.15
C GLY A 343 0.40 -14.32 -25.31
N GLY A 344 0.94 -13.16 -24.98
CA GLY A 344 1.39 -12.15 -25.94
C GLY A 344 2.71 -12.50 -26.62
N ALA A 345 3.03 -11.77 -27.69
CA ALA A 345 4.38 -11.81 -28.26
C ALA A 345 5.37 -11.36 -27.17
N THR A 346 6.43 -12.13 -26.95
CA THR A 346 7.30 -11.96 -25.77
C THR A 346 8.77 -11.97 -26.17
N ASP A 347 9.54 -11.05 -25.63
CA ASP A 347 10.98 -10.98 -25.85
C ASP A 347 11.70 -10.24 -24.70
N LEU A 348 13.03 -10.30 -24.67
CA LEU A 348 13.86 -9.53 -23.74
C LEU A 348 14.02 -8.08 -24.23
N LEU A 349 14.11 -7.13 -23.30
CA LEU A 349 14.20 -5.71 -23.59
C LEU A 349 15.39 -5.38 -24.51
N ARG A 350 16.52 -6.11 -24.38
CA ARG A 350 17.66 -5.98 -25.32
C ARG A 350 17.25 -6.18 -26.78
N GLN A 351 16.47 -7.23 -27.05
CA GLN A 351 16.05 -7.58 -28.40
C GLN A 351 14.98 -6.60 -28.89
N VAL A 352 14.06 -6.19 -28.01
CA VAL A 352 13.02 -5.21 -28.34
C VAL A 352 13.61 -3.82 -28.64
N ARG A 353 14.74 -3.46 -28.02
CA ARG A 353 15.47 -2.21 -28.30
C ARG A 353 16.09 -2.23 -29.71
N GLU A 354 16.65 -3.35 -30.11
CA GLU A 354 17.25 -3.54 -31.44
C GLU A 354 16.19 -3.69 -32.53
N GLU A 355 15.16 -4.50 -32.26
CA GLU A 355 14.10 -4.85 -33.19
C GLU A 355 12.71 -4.79 -32.52
N PRO A 356 12.05 -3.62 -32.46
CA PRO A 356 10.73 -3.47 -31.83
C PRO A 356 9.61 -4.31 -32.46
N THR A 357 9.84 -4.84 -33.66
CA THR A 357 8.87 -5.65 -34.42
C THR A 357 8.72 -7.07 -33.88
N THR A 358 9.63 -7.57 -33.05
CA THR A 358 9.51 -8.92 -32.45
C THR A 358 8.27 -9.07 -31.57
N LEU A 359 7.76 -7.97 -31.02
CA LEU A 359 6.53 -7.93 -30.22
C LEU A 359 5.24 -7.78 -31.05
N ILE A 360 5.32 -7.80 -32.39
CA ILE A 360 4.18 -7.58 -33.29
C ILE A 360 3.97 -8.83 -34.13
N THR A 361 3.11 -9.74 -33.65
CA THR A 361 2.75 -10.97 -34.38
C THR A 361 1.81 -10.72 -35.56
N ASP A 362 0.88 -9.77 -35.42
CA ASP A 362 -0.07 -9.39 -36.45
C ASP A 362 -0.19 -7.86 -36.52
N PRO A 363 0.41 -7.19 -37.53
CA PRO A 363 0.36 -5.74 -37.67
C PRO A 363 -1.06 -5.16 -37.83
N SER A 364 -2.05 -5.97 -38.22
CA SER A 364 -3.44 -5.54 -38.35
C SER A 364 -4.16 -5.44 -37.00
N ARG A 365 -3.63 -6.08 -35.96
CA ARG A 365 -4.21 -6.06 -34.61
C ARG A 365 -3.56 -5.00 -33.76
N GLU A 366 -4.39 -4.25 -33.06
CA GLU A 366 -3.90 -3.25 -32.11
C GLU A 366 -3.36 -3.91 -30.84
N LEU A 367 -2.23 -3.41 -30.35
CA LEU A 367 -1.72 -3.74 -29.02
C LEU A 367 -2.55 -3.01 -27.96
N ARG A 368 -3.08 -3.77 -26.99
CA ARG A 368 -3.92 -3.28 -25.90
C ARG A 368 -3.14 -2.95 -24.64
N ALA A 369 -2.13 -3.77 -24.33
CA ALA A 369 -1.36 -3.66 -23.11
C ALA A 369 0.00 -4.33 -23.27
N PHE A 370 0.93 -3.97 -22.39
CA PHE A 370 2.22 -4.59 -22.24
C PHE A 370 2.37 -5.12 -20.82
N ARG A 371 3.02 -6.25 -20.65
CA ARG A 371 3.53 -6.72 -19.36
C ARG A 371 5.03 -6.54 -19.35
N VAL A 372 5.50 -5.86 -18.32
CA VAL A 372 6.92 -5.65 -18.06
C VAL A 372 7.29 -6.49 -16.85
N ALA A 373 8.15 -7.49 -17.02
CA ALA A 373 8.45 -8.49 -15.99
C ALA A 373 9.96 -8.65 -15.77
N GLN A 374 10.39 -8.69 -14.52
CA GLN A 374 11.76 -8.99 -14.10
C GLN A 374 11.77 -10.26 -13.26
N SER A 375 12.71 -11.16 -13.55
CA SER A 375 12.95 -12.36 -12.74
C SER A 375 14.28 -12.25 -12.02
N THR A 376 14.31 -12.62 -10.75
CA THR A 376 15.49 -12.64 -9.88
C THR A 376 15.55 -13.97 -9.13
N THR A 377 16.72 -14.38 -8.66
CA THR A 377 16.88 -15.63 -7.91
C THR A 377 16.25 -15.50 -6.52
N ALA A 378 15.46 -16.50 -6.13
CA ALA A 378 14.92 -16.61 -4.79
C ALA A 378 15.94 -17.28 -3.85
N GLY A 379 16.21 -16.63 -2.71
CA GLY A 379 16.89 -17.25 -1.59
C GLY A 379 16.09 -18.42 -1.01
N THR A 380 16.78 -19.40 -0.45
CA THR A 380 16.16 -20.63 0.05
C THR A 380 16.00 -20.64 1.57
N LYS A 381 16.80 -19.85 2.30
CA LYS A 381 16.79 -19.82 3.78
C LYS A 381 15.52 -19.13 4.30
N ARG A 382 14.98 -19.63 5.42
CA ARG A 382 13.75 -19.12 6.04
C ARG A 382 13.90 -17.76 6.72
N GLY A 383 15.09 -17.48 7.26
CA GLY A 383 15.39 -16.28 8.03
C GLY A 383 15.81 -15.11 7.14
N THR A 384 16.49 -14.12 7.72
CA THR A 384 17.12 -12.98 7.00
C THR A 384 18.63 -13.18 6.78
N GLY A 385 19.22 -12.31 5.96
CA GLY A 385 20.62 -12.30 5.58
C GLY A 385 20.91 -12.99 4.24
N ARG A 386 22.20 -13.24 3.97
CA ARG A 386 22.65 -13.76 2.67
C ARG A 386 21.98 -15.08 2.29
N GLY A 387 21.23 -15.07 1.18
CA GLY A 387 20.50 -16.21 0.63
C GLY A 387 19.13 -16.47 1.27
N ALA A 388 18.59 -15.48 2.00
CA ALA A 388 17.26 -15.49 2.57
C ALA A 388 16.16 -15.27 1.52
N PHE A 389 15.06 -16.01 1.66
CA PHE A 389 13.88 -15.83 0.83
C PHE A 389 13.25 -14.44 1.03
N ILE A 390 13.09 -14.02 2.29
CA ILE A 390 12.50 -12.73 2.67
C ILE A 390 13.24 -11.58 1.98
N ASP A 391 14.56 -11.52 2.14
CA ASP A 391 15.37 -10.46 1.53
C ASP A 391 15.31 -10.50 -0.01
N SER A 392 15.18 -11.69 -0.61
CA SER A 392 15.07 -11.80 -2.07
C SER A 392 13.78 -11.17 -2.59
N VAL A 393 12.65 -11.36 -1.88
CA VAL A 393 11.37 -10.72 -2.23
C VAL A 393 11.46 -9.21 -2.03
N LEU A 394 12.01 -8.76 -0.90
CA LEU A 394 12.12 -7.32 -0.59
C LEU A 394 13.02 -6.60 -1.59
N HIS A 395 14.19 -7.14 -1.92
CA HIS A 395 15.06 -6.57 -2.94
C HIS A 395 14.40 -6.58 -4.33
N ALA A 396 13.71 -7.66 -4.71
CA ALA A 396 13.02 -7.71 -6.00
C ALA A 396 11.93 -6.63 -6.11
N VAL A 397 11.19 -6.36 -5.03
CA VAL A 397 10.19 -5.29 -4.98
C VAL A 397 10.85 -3.90 -5.08
N ASP A 398 11.87 -3.64 -4.26
CA ASP A 398 12.58 -2.36 -4.22
C ASP A 398 13.25 -2.06 -5.58
N ASP A 399 13.99 -3.04 -6.14
CA ASP A 399 14.69 -2.90 -7.42
C ASP A 399 13.70 -2.71 -8.58
N PHE A 400 12.59 -3.46 -8.59
CA PHE A 400 11.58 -3.33 -9.64
C PHE A 400 10.89 -1.97 -9.57
N TYR A 401 10.63 -1.45 -8.36
CA TYR A 401 10.09 -0.11 -8.22
C TYR A 401 11.07 0.95 -8.76
N GLN A 402 12.32 0.91 -8.30
CA GLN A 402 13.36 1.90 -8.62
C GLN A 402 13.72 1.92 -10.12
N HIS A 403 13.85 0.77 -10.77
CA HIS A 403 14.33 0.72 -12.16
C HIS A 403 13.19 0.70 -13.18
N ILE A 404 11.99 0.28 -12.79
CA ILE A 404 10.86 0.08 -13.72
C ILE A 404 9.67 0.98 -13.36
N ILE A 405 9.00 0.75 -12.23
CA ILE A 405 7.70 1.40 -11.95
C ILE A 405 7.80 2.91 -11.92
N GLN A 406 8.79 3.48 -11.24
CA GLN A 406 8.90 4.94 -11.10
C GLN A 406 9.16 5.68 -12.43
N ASN A 407 9.64 4.95 -13.45
CA ASN A 407 9.95 5.49 -14.77
C ASN A 407 8.78 5.37 -15.76
N LEU A 408 7.79 4.53 -15.46
CA LEU A 408 6.62 4.31 -16.30
C LEU A 408 5.55 5.38 -16.06
N LYS A 409 5.04 5.96 -17.14
CA LYS A 409 3.94 6.93 -17.14
C LYS A 409 2.73 6.35 -17.88
N PRO A 410 1.51 6.54 -17.37
CA PRO A 410 0.33 6.10 -18.09
C PRO A 410 0.19 6.93 -19.37
N TRP A 411 -0.31 6.31 -20.44
CA TRP A 411 -0.61 7.07 -21.64
C TRP A 411 -1.79 8.02 -21.39
N MET A 412 -1.60 9.28 -21.76
CA MET A 412 -2.65 10.30 -21.74
C MET A 412 -2.95 10.77 -23.16
N PRO A 413 -4.24 10.90 -23.55
CA PRO A 413 -4.60 11.45 -24.85
C PRO A 413 -4.14 12.91 -24.96
N ALA A 414 -3.82 13.35 -26.17
CA ALA A 414 -3.51 14.75 -26.42
C ALA A 414 -4.76 15.61 -26.12
N PRO A 415 -4.60 16.81 -25.51
CA PRO A 415 -5.71 17.73 -25.33
C PRO A 415 -6.42 18.04 -26.66
N PRO A 416 -7.76 18.15 -26.68
CA PRO A 416 -8.50 18.57 -27.86
C PRO A 416 -7.95 19.91 -28.38
N ARG A 417 -7.68 20.00 -29.68
CA ARG A 417 -7.27 21.27 -30.30
C ARG A 417 -8.51 22.10 -30.60
N LEU A 418 -8.39 23.42 -30.45
CA LEU A 418 -9.40 24.35 -30.96
C LEU A 418 -9.51 24.16 -32.47
N ARG A 419 -10.75 24.14 -32.98
CA ARG A 419 -11.00 24.05 -34.43
C ARG A 419 -10.32 25.23 -35.11
N THR A 420 -9.56 24.96 -36.16
CA THR A 420 -9.04 26.01 -37.01
C THR A 420 -10.11 26.40 -38.05
N PRO A 421 -10.10 27.64 -38.59
CA PRO A 421 -11.05 28.05 -39.63
C PRO A 421 -11.06 27.12 -40.85
N ASP A 422 -9.93 26.45 -41.13
CA ASP A 422 -9.77 25.50 -42.23
C ASP A 422 -10.47 24.14 -41.98
N ASP A 423 -10.84 23.82 -40.74
CA ASP A 423 -11.57 22.60 -40.38
C ASP A 423 -13.10 22.74 -40.58
N VAL A 424 -13.57 23.92 -40.98
CA VAL A 424 -14.99 24.18 -41.26
C VAL A 424 -15.29 23.75 -42.68
N THR A 425 -15.85 22.56 -42.86
CA THR A 425 -16.46 22.18 -44.13
C THR A 425 -17.53 23.24 -44.48
N PRO A 426 -17.46 23.93 -45.63
CA PRO A 426 -18.45 24.93 -45.97
C PRO A 426 -19.83 24.28 -46.01
N VAL A 427 -20.71 24.71 -45.11
CA VAL A 427 -22.11 24.29 -45.09
C VAL A 427 -22.72 24.77 -46.39
N GLN A 428 -23.39 23.87 -47.14
CA GLN A 428 -24.14 24.27 -48.33
C GLN A 428 -25.10 25.40 -47.94
N PRO A 429 -25.19 26.48 -48.74
CA PRO A 429 -26.08 27.58 -48.40
C PRO A 429 -27.50 27.06 -48.24
N VAL A 430 -28.09 27.35 -47.08
CA VAL A 430 -29.47 27.00 -46.78
C VAL A 430 -30.36 27.74 -47.78
N ALA A 431 -31.35 27.06 -48.38
CA ALA A 431 -32.29 27.69 -49.30
C ALA A 431 -32.89 28.97 -48.68
N ALA A 432 -32.98 30.06 -49.45
CA ALA A 432 -33.43 31.37 -48.97
C ALA A 432 -34.80 31.36 -48.26
N SER A 433 -35.62 30.34 -48.52
CA SER A 433 -36.91 30.10 -47.86
C SER A 433 -36.83 29.63 -46.40
N LEU A 434 -35.64 29.27 -45.90
CA LEU A 434 -35.41 28.76 -44.54
C LEU A 434 -34.55 29.72 -43.70
N VAL A 435 -34.23 30.91 -44.22
CA VAL A 435 -33.53 31.95 -43.47
C VAL A 435 -34.52 32.58 -42.49
N SER A 436 -34.30 32.32 -41.20
CA SER A 436 -35.06 32.93 -40.12
C SER A 436 -34.94 34.46 -40.16
N THR A 437 -36.05 35.19 -40.04
CA THR A 437 -36.07 36.67 -39.95
C THR A 437 -35.87 37.18 -38.52
N ALA A 438 -35.61 36.30 -37.55
CA ALA A 438 -35.29 36.68 -36.19
C ALA A 438 -33.78 36.94 -36.03
N ILE A 439 -33.44 38.10 -35.45
CA ILE A 439 -32.07 38.54 -35.20
C ILE A 439 -31.33 37.54 -34.29
N SER A 440 -30.21 37.01 -34.78
CA SER A 440 -29.32 36.07 -34.09
C SER A 440 -28.09 36.79 -33.53
N SER A 441 -27.49 36.24 -32.47
CA SER A 441 -26.22 36.74 -31.91
C SER A 441 -25.01 36.51 -32.83
N GLN A 442 -25.23 35.90 -34.00
CA GLN A 442 -24.25 35.72 -35.07
C GLN A 442 -24.39 36.78 -36.17
N ASP A 443 -25.42 37.63 -36.14
CA ASP A 443 -25.62 38.66 -37.16
C ASP A 443 -24.76 39.90 -36.83
N ALA A 444 -23.92 40.31 -37.77
CA ALA A 444 -23.04 41.47 -37.59
C ALA A 444 -23.87 42.77 -37.58
N PRO A 445 -23.52 43.78 -36.76
CA PRO A 445 -24.27 45.03 -36.72
C PRO A 445 -24.08 45.79 -38.05
N GLU A 446 -25.18 46.03 -38.76
CA GLU A 446 -25.18 46.92 -39.92
C GLU A 446 -24.83 48.34 -39.46
N PHE A 447 -23.61 48.79 -39.79
CA PHE A 447 -23.22 50.18 -39.64
C PHE A 447 -23.76 50.97 -40.84
N ASP A 448 -24.90 51.62 -40.66
CA ASP A 448 -25.36 52.67 -41.57
C ASP A 448 -24.33 53.82 -41.57
N GLY A 449 -23.58 53.96 -42.67
CA GLY A 449 -22.68 55.09 -42.90
C GLY A 449 -23.46 56.37 -43.24
N PRO A 450 -22.98 57.57 -42.85
CA PRO A 450 -23.74 58.79 -43.03
C PRO A 450 -23.86 59.21 -44.50
N ALA A 451 -25.08 59.61 -44.86
CA ALA A 451 -25.49 60.07 -46.16
C ALA A 451 -24.61 61.20 -46.74
N VAL A 452 -24.03 60.96 -47.91
CA VAL A 452 -23.40 61.99 -48.75
C VAL A 452 -24.52 62.88 -49.29
N ARG A 453 -24.62 64.12 -48.79
CA ARG A 453 -25.47 65.17 -49.37
C ARG A 453 -24.78 65.77 -50.60
N HIS A 454 -25.46 65.72 -51.74
CA HIS A 454 -25.14 66.54 -52.91
C HIS A 454 -25.38 68.03 -52.62
N GLY A 455 -24.39 68.88 -52.96
CA GLY A 455 -24.51 70.33 -52.99
C GLY A 455 -23.73 70.88 -54.19
N SER A 456 -24.44 71.52 -55.10
CA SER A 456 -23.99 72.14 -56.35
C SER A 456 -23.44 73.56 -56.16
N ALA A 457 -22.38 73.94 -56.89
CA ALA A 457 -22.24 75.22 -57.62
C ALA A 457 -20.81 75.34 -58.20
N GLY A 458 -20.72 75.65 -59.51
CA GLY A 458 -19.44 75.75 -60.23
C GLY A 458 -18.81 77.14 -60.25
N ARG A 459 -17.64 77.23 -60.89
CA ARG A 459 -17.23 78.33 -61.78
C ARG A 459 -15.96 77.95 -62.56
N SER A 460 -15.91 78.48 -63.77
CA SER A 460 -14.97 78.25 -64.86
C SER A 460 -13.79 79.23 -64.86
N GLN A 461 -12.76 78.90 -65.66
CA GLN A 461 -11.69 79.76 -66.24
C GLN A 461 -10.66 80.28 -65.21
N GLU A 462 -9.34 80.26 -65.42
CA GLU A 462 -8.46 80.27 -66.61
C GLU A 462 -7.22 79.38 -66.38
#